data_AF-A0A8J4PJD6-F1
#
_entry.id   AF-A0A8J4PJD6-F1
#
_cell.length_a   1.000
_cell.length_b   1.000
_cell.length_c   1.000
_cell.angle_alpha   90.00
_cell.angle_beta   90.00
_cell.angle_gamma   90.00
#
_symmetry.space_group_name_H-M   'P 1'
#
loop_
_entity.id
_entity.type
_entity.pdbx_description
1 polymer ?
#
loop_
_entity_poly.entity_id
_entity_poly.type
_entity_poly.pdbx_seq_one_letter_code
_entity_poly.pdbx_strand_id
1 'polypeptide(L)'
;MGFEPIYKASENEFSASSFHSACDGKGATITLIETTDGCVFGGYNSQSWNNDSKWYGDDKCFIFTLVNKHGIKPTKYSPGQDTHYVASNFDSGPIFGGGFDIGFDSSDGSSYQSFPYTYVDTTGQGKTTLTPTKSFKIKTIEIYKFGNKQNENDRLKQENKAIKQHLEKLSEENDNHNNKMDLLLSKIENVNQENKNYSKMMDILLEKMDSLINVNDKLNTKIENVNQENKKNVEDYSKIIELLSDKVDSLAEVNESLNIKIKNVDQQISQQQSTLIEQHHKSLEKIDSLIKANESIHQQLKQLHNSLDFKHLEICDKISKTCKEIESCQQDLLFLIYESKSTIIENASFKIINDWIDDSKTMGFELLYKASENEFSASSFHLACDGKGATITLIETTDGYCDNSKWCGDNKCFIFTLVNKHGIKPTKYSPGTKNTNYVGCSKNAGPIFGNGHDIGVNIKKGISYQNFPSTYIDTTGKGRSTLNPTIEFIIKTIEIYNVDKYHQPKWMVWMR
;
A
#
# COMPACT_ATOMS: atom_id res chain seq x y z
N MET A 1 -86.34 55.04 -65.46
CA MET A 1 -85.51 54.62 -66.62
C MET A 1 -84.45 55.68 -66.82
N GLY A 2 -83.20 55.29 -67.05
CA GLY A 2 -82.11 56.19 -67.47
C GLY A 2 -81.79 55.98 -68.95
N PHE A 3 -81.18 56.97 -69.59
CA PHE A 3 -80.56 56.80 -70.90
C PHE A 3 -79.10 56.40 -70.71
N GLU A 4 -78.64 55.36 -71.40
CA GLU A 4 -77.24 54.94 -71.42
C GLU A 4 -76.70 55.17 -72.84
N PRO A 5 -75.68 56.03 -73.03
CA PRO A 5 -75.07 56.23 -74.35
C PRO A 5 -74.38 54.93 -74.78
N ILE A 6 -74.67 54.48 -75.98
CA ILE A 6 -74.06 53.27 -76.55
C ILE A 6 -73.23 53.56 -77.79
N TYR A 7 -73.52 54.64 -78.51
CA TYR A 7 -72.75 55.04 -79.69
C TYR A 7 -72.69 56.56 -79.82
N LYS A 8 -71.53 57.06 -80.27
CA LYS A 8 -71.30 58.46 -80.59
C LYS A 8 -70.41 58.59 -81.82
N ALA A 9 -70.95 59.10 -82.92
CA ALA A 9 -70.26 59.12 -84.21
C ALA A 9 -69.02 60.01 -84.22
N SER A 10 -69.00 61.12 -83.46
CA SER A 10 -67.83 62.00 -83.38
C SER A 10 -66.59 61.33 -82.78
N GLU A 11 -66.77 60.23 -82.03
CA GLU A 11 -65.68 59.44 -81.43
C GLU A 11 -65.35 58.19 -82.27
N ASN A 12 -66.20 57.85 -83.26
CA ASN A 12 -66.14 56.60 -84.01
C ASN A 12 -66.14 56.81 -85.53
N GLU A 13 -65.70 57.98 -85.99
CA GLU A 13 -65.50 58.36 -87.40
C GLU A 13 -66.68 58.03 -88.33
N PHE A 14 -67.92 58.11 -87.82
CA PHE A 14 -69.15 57.77 -88.56
C PHE A 14 -69.17 56.37 -89.20
N SER A 15 -68.36 55.44 -88.70
CA SER A 15 -68.24 54.10 -89.27
C SER A 15 -69.48 53.24 -88.99
N ALA A 16 -70.04 52.63 -90.04
CA ALA A 16 -71.14 51.67 -89.94
C ALA A 16 -70.77 50.47 -89.06
N SER A 17 -69.53 49.99 -89.13
CA SER A 17 -69.07 48.86 -88.31
C SER A 17 -69.06 49.20 -86.82
N SER A 18 -68.73 50.44 -86.47
CA SER A 18 -68.75 50.92 -85.09
C SER A 18 -70.18 51.11 -84.58
N PHE A 19 -71.09 51.58 -85.45
CA PHE A 19 -72.52 51.64 -85.15
C PHE A 19 -73.08 50.24 -84.84
N HIS A 20 -72.87 49.27 -85.73
CA HIS A 20 -73.38 47.91 -85.55
C HIS A 20 -72.80 47.23 -84.31
N SER A 21 -71.49 47.35 -84.08
CA SER A 21 -70.83 46.80 -82.89
C SER A 21 -71.42 47.34 -81.58
N ALA A 22 -71.80 48.62 -81.58
CA ALA A 22 -72.37 49.28 -80.43
C ALA A 22 -73.88 49.02 -80.24
N CYS A 23 -74.65 49.02 -81.34
CA CYS A 23 -76.10 49.18 -81.30
C CYS A 23 -76.89 47.90 -81.60
N ASP A 24 -76.31 46.93 -82.30
CA ASP A 24 -77.01 45.71 -82.65
C ASP A 24 -77.40 44.92 -81.40
N GLY A 25 -78.64 44.42 -81.38
CA GLY A 25 -79.17 43.62 -80.28
C GLY A 25 -79.36 44.38 -78.95
N LYS A 26 -79.23 45.71 -78.89
CA LYS A 26 -79.32 46.49 -77.64
C LYS A 26 -80.74 46.90 -77.22
N GLY A 27 -81.77 46.40 -77.90
CA GLY A 27 -83.16 46.75 -77.65
C GLY A 27 -83.54 48.13 -78.22
N ALA A 28 -84.62 48.71 -77.70
CA ALA A 28 -85.10 50.01 -78.15
C ALA A 28 -84.05 51.11 -77.93
N THR A 29 -83.94 52.02 -78.90
CA THR A 29 -82.96 53.10 -78.88
C THR A 29 -83.55 54.42 -79.36
N ILE A 30 -82.94 55.51 -78.91
CA ILE A 30 -83.16 56.85 -79.46
C ILE A 30 -81.88 57.33 -80.13
N THR A 31 -81.98 57.72 -81.39
CA THR A 31 -80.92 58.31 -82.20
C THR A 31 -81.12 59.81 -82.23
N LEU A 32 -80.08 60.56 -81.86
CA LEU A 32 -80.02 62.01 -81.90
C LEU A 32 -78.96 62.45 -82.91
N ILE A 33 -79.31 63.37 -83.78
CA ILE A 33 -78.46 63.87 -84.87
C ILE A 33 -78.35 65.37 -84.70
N GLU A 34 -77.12 65.87 -84.62
CA GLU A 34 -76.83 67.30 -84.71
C GLU A 34 -76.11 67.56 -86.04
N THR A 35 -76.63 68.48 -86.83
CA THR A 35 -75.99 68.92 -88.09
C THR A 35 -75.01 70.07 -87.83
N THR A 36 -74.08 70.30 -88.75
CA THR A 36 -73.09 71.39 -88.62
C THR A 36 -73.73 72.78 -88.66
N ASP A 37 -74.90 72.91 -89.27
CA ASP A 37 -75.70 74.14 -89.25
C ASP A 37 -76.59 74.25 -88.00
N GLY A 38 -76.53 73.30 -87.07
CA GLY A 38 -77.18 73.37 -85.75
C GLY A 38 -78.64 72.93 -85.71
N CYS A 39 -79.11 72.18 -86.71
CA CYS A 39 -80.39 71.47 -86.60
C CYS A 39 -80.20 70.21 -85.75
N VAL A 40 -81.18 69.90 -84.91
CA VAL A 40 -81.18 68.72 -84.04
C VAL A 40 -82.47 67.95 -84.26
N PHE A 41 -82.34 66.71 -84.72
CA PHE A 41 -83.45 65.82 -85.03
C PHE A 41 -83.00 64.38 -84.86
N GLY A 42 -83.88 63.43 -85.10
CA GLY A 42 -83.52 62.03 -84.95
C GLY A 42 -84.70 61.10 -85.04
N GLY A 43 -84.50 59.88 -84.55
CA GLY A 43 -85.53 58.86 -84.58
C GLY A 43 -85.43 57.90 -83.42
N TYR A 44 -86.57 57.32 -83.08
CA TYR A 44 -86.71 56.26 -82.10
C TYR A 44 -86.99 54.95 -82.82
N ASN A 45 -86.14 53.96 -82.55
CA ASN A 45 -86.36 52.58 -82.96
C ASN A 45 -86.86 51.79 -81.74
N SER A 46 -88.08 51.27 -81.82
CA SER A 46 -88.70 50.48 -80.75
C SER A 46 -88.11 49.07 -80.61
N GLN A 47 -87.35 48.63 -81.61
CA GLN A 47 -86.74 47.32 -81.71
C GLN A 47 -85.21 47.42 -81.64
N SER A 48 -84.52 46.29 -81.51
CA SER A 48 -83.07 46.22 -81.63
C SER A 48 -82.61 46.53 -83.06
N TRP A 49 -81.49 47.23 -83.21
CA TRP A 49 -80.78 47.29 -84.49
C TRP A 49 -80.25 45.90 -84.90
N ASN A 50 -80.14 45.70 -86.21
CA ASN A 50 -79.59 44.51 -86.86
C ASN A 50 -78.89 44.92 -88.19
N ASN A 51 -78.24 44.00 -88.88
CA ASN A 51 -77.57 44.27 -90.16
C ASN A 51 -78.14 43.45 -91.33
N ASP A 52 -79.41 43.05 -91.24
CA ASP A 52 -80.06 42.12 -92.18
C ASP A 52 -80.36 42.75 -93.55
N SER A 53 -80.06 44.05 -93.73
CA SER A 53 -80.30 44.82 -94.96
C SER A 53 -81.76 44.76 -95.45
N LYS A 54 -82.69 44.72 -94.49
CA LYS A 54 -84.14 44.72 -94.69
C LYS A 54 -84.77 45.85 -93.89
N TRP A 55 -85.94 46.29 -94.33
CA TRP A 55 -86.79 47.17 -93.53
C TRP A 55 -87.51 46.37 -92.45
N TYR A 56 -87.57 46.95 -91.25
CA TYR A 56 -88.23 46.38 -90.07
C TYR A 56 -88.72 47.50 -89.15
N GLY A 57 -89.18 47.11 -87.95
CA GLY A 57 -89.72 48.01 -86.94
C GLY A 57 -91.22 47.81 -86.75
N ASP A 58 -91.83 48.68 -85.96
CA ASP A 58 -93.27 48.71 -85.73
C ASP A 58 -93.79 50.16 -85.74
N ASP A 59 -95.10 50.31 -85.60
CA ASP A 59 -95.81 51.60 -85.55
C ASP A 59 -95.43 52.49 -84.36
N LYS A 60 -94.60 51.99 -83.42
CA LYS A 60 -94.03 52.79 -82.32
C LYS A 60 -92.74 53.49 -82.73
N CYS A 61 -92.12 53.14 -83.85
CA CYS A 61 -91.01 53.92 -84.41
C CYS A 61 -91.51 55.33 -84.75
N PHE A 62 -90.67 56.34 -84.55
CA PHE A 62 -91.01 57.70 -84.93
C PHE A 62 -89.74 58.50 -85.20
N ILE A 63 -89.84 59.53 -86.04
CA ILE A 63 -88.80 60.53 -86.14
C ILE A 63 -89.25 61.82 -85.45
N PHE A 64 -88.32 62.69 -85.11
CA PHE A 64 -88.60 63.92 -84.41
C PHE A 64 -87.64 65.02 -84.80
N THR A 65 -88.08 66.27 -84.70
CA THR A 65 -87.20 67.46 -84.68
C THR A 65 -87.23 68.09 -83.30
N LEU A 66 -86.09 68.59 -82.83
CA LEU A 66 -85.95 69.37 -81.59
C LEU A 66 -85.52 70.80 -81.88
N VAL A 67 -84.60 70.99 -82.84
CA VAL A 67 -84.09 72.28 -83.28
C VAL A 67 -84.06 72.30 -84.81
N ASN A 68 -84.68 73.31 -85.42
CA ASN A 68 -84.77 73.46 -86.87
C ASN A 68 -84.78 74.95 -87.22
N LYS A 69 -84.52 75.27 -88.50
CA LYS A 69 -84.43 76.65 -88.98
C LYS A 69 -85.78 77.37 -89.14
N HIS A 70 -86.88 76.63 -89.09
CA HIS A 70 -88.23 77.17 -89.24
C HIS A 70 -88.89 77.53 -87.90
N GLY A 71 -88.21 77.32 -86.78
CA GLY A 71 -88.76 77.59 -85.44
C GLY A 71 -89.90 76.65 -85.05
N ILE A 72 -90.03 75.49 -85.71
CA ILE A 72 -91.00 74.47 -85.34
C ILE A 72 -90.64 74.00 -83.93
N LYS A 73 -91.64 73.99 -83.02
CA LYS A 73 -91.45 73.43 -81.68
C LYS A 73 -91.04 71.96 -81.77
N PRO A 74 -90.37 71.39 -80.75
CA PRO A 74 -90.07 69.97 -80.73
C PRO A 74 -91.29 69.12 -81.11
N THR A 75 -91.19 68.38 -82.21
CA THR A 75 -92.32 67.71 -82.85
C THR A 75 -91.95 66.28 -83.18
N LYS A 76 -92.86 65.35 -82.87
CA LYS A 76 -92.78 63.93 -83.20
C LYS A 76 -93.62 63.67 -84.46
N TYR A 77 -93.07 62.90 -85.39
CA TYR A 77 -93.70 62.46 -86.61
C TYR A 77 -93.85 60.94 -86.57
N SER A 78 -95.10 60.48 -86.61
CA SER A 78 -95.41 59.04 -86.59
C SER A 78 -95.48 58.49 -88.02
N PRO A 79 -95.28 57.18 -88.21
CA PRO A 79 -95.41 56.55 -89.51
C PRO A 79 -96.81 56.73 -90.10
N GLY A 80 -96.89 56.81 -91.43
CA GLY A 80 -98.13 56.84 -92.19
C GLY A 80 -98.64 55.43 -92.54
N GLN A 81 -99.07 55.24 -93.79
CA GLN A 81 -99.52 53.93 -94.29
C GLN A 81 -98.37 52.99 -94.68
N ASP A 82 -97.17 53.54 -94.90
CA ASP A 82 -95.98 52.76 -95.25
C ASP A 82 -95.43 52.01 -94.03
N THR A 83 -94.98 50.77 -94.23
CA THR A 83 -94.51 49.86 -93.17
C THR A 83 -92.98 49.74 -93.13
N HIS A 84 -92.26 50.50 -93.97
CA HIS A 84 -90.79 50.51 -93.99
C HIS A 84 -90.24 51.48 -92.93
N TYR A 85 -90.40 51.17 -91.64
CA TYR A 85 -90.14 52.11 -90.54
C TYR A 85 -88.65 52.44 -90.33
N VAL A 86 -87.81 51.42 -90.20
CA VAL A 86 -86.36 51.55 -90.03
C VAL A 86 -85.64 50.50 -90.86
N ALA A 87 -84.41 50.78 -91.23
CA ALA A 87 -83.50 49.81 -91.84
C ALA A 87 -82.08 50.08 -91.38
N SER A 88 -81.23 49.06 -91.53
CA SER A 88 -79.80 49.19 -91.33
C SER A 88 -79.12 48.11 -92.17
N ASN A 89 -78.37 48.56 -93.17
CA ASN A 89 -77.51 47.71 -93.98
C ASN A 89 -76.13 47.64 -93.33
N PHE A 90 -75.39 46.55 -93.56
CA PHE A 90 -74.06 46.32 -92.99
C PHE A 90 -73.08 47.50 -93.19
N ASP A 91 -73.17 48.20 -94.32
CA ASP A 91 -72.31 49.35 -94.67
C ASP A 91 -72.95 50.72 -94.39
N SER A 92 -74.05 50.78 -93.65
CA SER A 92 -74.79 52.02 -93.40
C SER A 92 -75.07 52.27 -91.91
N GLY A 93 -75.27 53.54 -91.57
CA GLY A 93 -75.81 53.94 -90.26
C GLY A 93 -77.32 53.71 -90.13
N PRO A 94 -77.95 54.28 -89.08
CA PRO A 94 -79.36 54.03 -88.78
C PRO A 94 -80.31 54.70 -89.79
N ILE A 95 -81.05 53.95 -90.61
CA ILE A 95 -81.99 54.54 -91.59
C ILE A 95 -83.40 54.57 -91.01
N PHE A 96 -84.09 55.71 -91.16
CA PHE A 96 -85.51 55.86 -90.82
C PHE A 96 -86.32 56.16 -92.09
N GLY A 97 -87.33 55.33 -92.35
CA GLY A 97 -88.32 55.49 -93.42
C GLY A 97 -87.84 54.95 -94.76
N GLY A 98 -88.72 54.19 -95.45
CA GLY A 98 -88.53 53.58 -96.76
C GLY A 98 -88.09 54.54 -97.87
N GLY A 99 -88.48 55.81 -97.75
CA GLY A 99 -88.07 56.89 -98.65
C GLY A 99 -86.77 57.57 -98.25
N PHE A 100 -86.08 57.07 -97.22
CA PHE A 100 -84.96 57.72 -96.54
C PHE A 100 -85.38 59.08 -95.96
N ASP A 101 -86.47 59.08 -95.17
CA ASP A 101 -86.90 60.25 -94.40
C ASP A 101 -85.74 60.80 -93.55
N ILE A 102 -84.92 59.90 -92.99
CA ILE A 102 -83.56 60.18 -92.50
C ILE A 102 -82.64 59.05 -92.99
N GLY A 103 -81.66 59.37 -93.83
CA GLY A 103 -80.71 58.40 -94.38
C GLY A 103 -79.25 58.82 -94.22
N PHE A 104 -78.38 57.90 -93.82
CA PHE A 104 -76.94 58.15 -93.66
C PHE A 104 -76.19 57.54 -94.84
N ASP A 105 -75.38 58.36 -95.51
CA ASP A 105 -74.86 58.06 -96.86
C ASP A 105 -73.36 57.70 -96.84
N SER A 106 -72.56 58.42 -96.05
CA SER A 106 -71.10 58.31 -96.12
C SER A 106 -70.42 58.42 -94.76
N SER A 107 -69.22 57.83 -94.68
CA SER A 107 -68.33 57.92 -93.52
C SER A 107 -67.70 59.31 -93.32
N ASP A 108 -67.84 60.24 -94.28
CA ASP A 108 -67.34 61.61 -94.17
C ASP A 108 -68.32 62.59 -93.48
N GLY A 109 -69.37 62.04 -92.86
CA GLY A 109 -70.43 62.78 -92.18
C GLY A 109 -71.44 63.44 -93.12
N SER A 110 -71.43 63.13 -94.41
CA SER A 110 -72.45 63.60 -95.36
C SER A 110 -73.70 62.70 -95.31
N SER A 111 -74.87 63.32 -95.42
CA SER A 111 -76.16 62.61 -95.29
C SER A 111 -77.25 63.35 -96.05
N TYR A 112 -78.38 62.68 -96.24
CA TYR A 112 -79.54 63.24 -96.92
C TYR A 112 -80.85 62.88 -96.20
N GLN A 113 -81.87 63.69 -96.44
CA GLN A 113 -83.23 63.45 -95.98
C GLN A 113 -84.21 63.68 -97.12
N SER A 114 -85.22 62.82 -97.21
CA SER A 114 -86.32 62.94 -98.17
C SER A 114 -87.68 62.99 -97.46
N PHE A 115 -87.69 63.41 -96.20
CA PHE A 115 -88.91 63.57 -95.42
C PHE A 115 -89.86 64.60 -96.07
N PRO A 116 -91.19 64.41 -96.06
CA PRO A 116 -91.92 63.22 -95.64
C PRO A 116 -92.08 62.18 -96.75
N TYR A 117 -91.84 60.91 -96.43
CA TYR A 117 -92.24 59.74 -97.23
C TYR A 117 -92.94 58.70 -96.35
N THR A 118 -92.21 58.03 -95.44
CA THR A 118 -92.78 57.04 -94.53
C THR A 118 -93.39 57.70 -93.30
N TYR A 119 -92.78 58.78 -92.82
CA TYR A 119 -93.28 59.52 -91.66
C TYR A 119 -94.10 60.73 -92.11
N VAL A 120 -95.24 60.95 -91.45
CA VAL A 120 -96.21 61.98 -91.87
C VAL A 120 -95.78 63.36 -91.37
N ASP A 121 -95.60 64.31 -92.29
CA ASP A 121 -95.41 65.71 -91.93
C ASP A 121 -96.72 66.34 -91.46
N THR A 122 -96.77 66.68 -90.18
CA THR A 122 -97.90 67.37 -89.54
C THR A 122 -97.74 68.89 -89.52
N THR A 123 -96.63 69.41 -90.05
CA THR A 123 -96.26 70.84 -90.02
C THR A 123 -96.42 71.55 -91.36
N GLY A 124 -96.52 70.80 -92.46
CA GLY A 124 -96.71 71.33 -93.81
C GLY A 124 -95.46 71.96 -94.42
N GLN A 125 -94.28 71.77 -93.81
CA GLN A 125 -92.98 72.30 -94.29
C GLN A 125 -92.25 71.33 -95.25
N GLY A 126 -92.76 70.11 -95.39
CA GLY A 126 -92.29 69.11 -96.34
C GLY A 126 -90.79 68.82 -96.20
N LYS A 127 -90.09 68.83 -97.34
CA LYS A 127 -88.65 68.54 -97.45
C LYS A 127 -87.71 69.50 -96.74
N THR A 128 -88.23 70.57 -96.14
CA THR A 128 -87.42 71.53 -95.38
C THR A 128 -87.57 71.39 -93.86
N THR A 129 -88.38 70.44 -93.40
CA THR A 129 -88.75 70.29 -91.99
C THR A 129 -87.57 69.96 -91.08
N LEU A 130 -86.75 68.96 -91.44
CA LEU A 130 -85.63 68.49 -90.61
C LEU A 130 -84.36 69.33 -90.83
N THR A 131 -84.08 69.65 -92.09
CA THR A 131 -82.95 70.48 -92.53
C THR A 131 -83.38 71.40 -93.67
N PRO A 132 -82.74 72.57 -93.87
CA PRO A 132 -83.08 73.50 -94.95
C PRO A 132 -82.91 72.92 -96.36
N THR A 133 -82.00 71.96 -96.52
CA THR A 133 -81.64 71.33 -97.79
C THR A 133 -81.72 69.81 -97.69
N LYS A 134 -81.93 69.14 -98.84
CA LYS A 134 -82.01 67.68 -98.92
C LYS A 134 -80.73 67.00 -98.43
N SER A 135 -79.56 67.57 -98.75
CA SER A 135 -78.25 67.09 -98.30
C SER A 135 -77.71 68.00 -97.19
N PHE A 136 -77.04 67.42 -96.20
CA PHE A 136 -76.48 68.14 -95.06
C PHE A 136 -75.23 67.43 -94.51
N LYS A 137 -74.45 68.15 -93.71
CA LYS A 137 -73.29 67.63 -92.96
C LYS A 137 -73.69 67.39 -91.51
N ILE A 138 -73.41 66.21 -91.01
CA ILE A 138 -73.65 65.81 -89.62
C ILE A 138 -72.44 66.22 -88.79
N LYS A 139 -72.69 66.87 -87.66
CA LYS A 139 -71.69 67.19 -86.66
C LYS A 139 -71.48 66.02 -85.71
N THR A 140 -72.57 65.39 -85.25
CA THR A 140 -72.52 64.16 -84.44
C THR A 140 -73.82 63.37 -84.52
N ILE A 141 -73.74 62.07 -84.25
CA ILE A 141 -74.86 61.17 -84.01
C ILE A 141 -74.62 60.55 -82.64
N GLU A 142 -75.62 60.59 -81.76
CA GLU A 142 -75.58 59.91 -80.47
C GLU A 142 -76.75 58.95 -80.36
N ILE A 143 -76.49 57.71 -79.93
CA ILE A 143 -77.51 56.68 -79.77
C ILE A 143 -77.49 56.21 -78.32
N TYR A 144 -78.67 56.19 -77.73
CA TYR A 144 -78.89 55.81 -76.34
C TYR A 144 -79.83 54.62 -76.27
N LYS A 145 -79.52 53.64 -75.41
CA LYS A 145 -80.49 52.61 -74.98
C LYS A 145 -81.13 53.01 -73.65
N PHE A 146 -82.22 52.34 -73.28
CA PHE A 146 -82.91 52.54 -72.01
C PHE A 146 -82.35 51.61 -70.92
N GLY A 147 -81.77 52.16 -69.86
CA GLY A 147 -81.22 51.45 -68.70
C GLY A 147 -82.15 51.42 -67.47
N ASN A 148 -82.11 50.32 -66.69
CA ASN A 148 -82.92 50.11 -65.48
C ASN A 148 -82.08 50.30 -64.19
N LYS A 149 -82.33 51.38 -63.42
CA LYS A 149 -81.56 51.75 -62.21
C LYS A 149 -81.69 50.77 -61.02
N GLN A 150 -82.64 49.83 -61.07
CA GLN A 150 -82.86 48.86 -59.98
C GLN A 150 -81.72 47.83 -59.89
N ASN A 151 -81.17 47.41 -61.03
CA ASN A 151 -80.21 46.30 -61.10
C ASN A 151 -78.83 46.66 -60.47
N GLU A 152 -78.45 47.93 -60.48
CA GLU A 152 -77.17 48.39 -59.93
C GLU A 152 -77.16 48.40 -58.39
N ASN A 153 -78.27 48.82 -57.78
CA ASN A 153 -78.44 48.83 -56.31
C ASN A 153 -78.41 47.42 -55.72
N ASP A 154 -78.98 46.43 -56.43
CA ASP A 154 -78.99 45.04 -55.95
C ASP A 154 -77.59 44.41 -56.02
N ARG A 155 -76.80 44.76 -57.05
CA ARG A 155 -75.39 44.36 -57.16
C ARG A 155 -74.56 44.90 -55.99
N LEU A 156 -74.66 46.20 -55.69
CA LEU A 156 -73.91 46.83 -54.60
C LEU A 156 -74.27 46.26 -53.23
N LYS A 157 -75.54 45.89 -52.99
CA LYS A 157 -75.95 45.20 -51.76
C LYS A 157 -75.29 43.82 -51.62
N GLN A 158 -75.18 43.07 -52.72
CA GLN A 158 -74.54 41.76 -52.71
C GLN A 158 -73.02 41.86 -52.48
N GLU A 159 -72.35 42.83 -53.11
CA GLU A 159 -70.93 43.10 -52.90
C GLU A 159 -70.65 43.52 -51.45
N ASN A 160 -71.45 44.42 -50.87
CA ASN A 160 -71.30 44.83 -49.47
C ASN A 160 -71.52 43.67 -48.48
N LYS A 161 -72.45 42.76 -48.78
CA LYS A 161 -72.66 41.55 -47.97
C LYS A 161 -71.43 40.64 -48.01
N ALA A 162 -70.82 40.46 -49.19
CA ALA A 162 -69.61 39.67 -49.34
C ALA A 162 -68.41 40.28 -48.59
N ILE A 163 -68.24 41.61 -48.68
CA ILE A 163 -67.19 42.33 -47.95
C ILE A 163 -67.35 42.14 -46.44
N LYS A 164 -68.56 42.29 -45.91
CA LYS A 164 -68.81 42.11 -44.47
C LYS A 164 -68.45 40.69 -43.99
N GLN A 165 -68.84 39.67 -44.75
CA GLN A 165 -68.48 38.28 -44.44
C GLN A 165 -66.97 38.03 -44.50
N HIS A 166 -66.26 38.69 -45.42
CA HIS A 166 -64.81 38.57 -45.50
C HIS A 166 -64.12 39.27 -44.31
N LEU A 167 -64.61 40.43 -43.89
CA LEU A 167 -64.11 41.14 -42.70
C LEU A 167 -64.32 40.33 -41.41
N GLU A 168 -65.46 39.67 -41.26
CA GLU A 168 -65.72 38.78 -40.12
C GLU A 168 -64.70 37.62 -40.06
N LYS A 169 -64.42 36.97 -41.21
CA LYS A 169 -63.38 35.92 -41.29
C LYS A 169 -61.99 36.44 -40.95
N LEU A 170 -61.60 37.60 -41.46
CA LEU A 170 -60.31 38.22 -41.13
C LEU A 170 -60.19 38.55 -39.64
N SER A 171 -61.29 38.96 -39.00
CA SER A 171 -61.32 39.19 -37.55
C SER A 171 -61.06 37.89 -36.78
N GLU A 172 -61.76 36.81 -37.14
CA GLU A 172 -61.57 35.50 -36.51
C GLU A 172 -60.14 34.96 -36.69
N GLU A 173 -59.56 35.13 -37.88
CA GLU A 173 -58.17 34.76 -38.14
C GLU A 173 -57.20 35.60 -37.29
N ASN A 174 -57.45 36.90 -37.15
CA ASN A 174 -56.62 37.77 -36.33
C ASN A 174 -56.68 37.38 -34.84
N ASP A 175 -57.86 37.05 -34.32
CA ASP A 175 -58.03 36.56 -32.95
C ASP A 175 -57.29 35.24 -32.73
N ASN A 176 -57.32 34.33 -33.71
CA ASN A 176 -56.55 33.09 -33.66
C ASN A 176 -55.02 33.34 -33.66
N HIS A 177 -54.54 34.30 -34.45
CA HIS A 177 -53.13 34.69 -34.45
C HIS A 177 -52.71 35.30 -33.11
N ASN A 178 -53.55 36.14 -32.51
CA ASN A 178 -53.30 36.72 -31.18
C ASN A 178 -53.21 35.64 -30.11
N ASN A 179 -54.14 34.68 -30.08
CA ASN A 179 -54.08 33.55 -29.15
C ASN A 179 -52.81 32.70 -29.31
N LYS A 180 -52.34 32.50 -30.56
CA LYS A 180 -51.06 31.82 -30.80
C LYS A 180 -49.86 32.64 -30.34
N MET A 181 -49.90 33.97 -30.49
CA MET A 181 -48.86 34.87 -29.99
C MET A 181 -48.76 34.80 -28.48
N ASP A 182 -49.88 34.84 -27.76
CA ASP A 182 -49.91 34.72 -26.29
C ASP A 182 -49.32 33.38 -25.82
N LEU A 183 -49.64 32.28 -26.51
CA LEU A 183 -49.04 30.98 -26.23
C LEU A 183 -47.53 30.95 -26.50
N LEU A 184 -47.05 31.65 -27.54
CA LEU A 184 -45.62 31.77 -27.82
C LEU A 184 -44.91 32.62 -26.76
N LEU A 185 -45.53 33.70 -26.31
CA LEU A 185 -44.99 34.54 -25.23
C LEU A 185 -44.85 33.74 -23.93
N SER A 186 -45.85 32.94 -23.55
CA SER A 186 -45.76 32.09 -22.35
C SER A 186 -44.64 31.05 -22.46
N LYS A 187 -44.42 30.49 -23.66
CA LYS A 187 -43.30 29.58 -23.92
C LYS A 187 -41.95 30.28 -23.81
N ILE A 188 -41.83 31.50 -24.33
CA ILE A 188 -40.61 32.32 -24.22
C ILE A 188 -40.29 32.61 -22.75
N GLU A 189 -41.30 32.94 -21.94
CA GLU A 189 -41.11 33.18 -20.49
C GLU A 189 -40.59 31.93 -19.78
N ASN A 190 -41.13 30.75 -20.08
CA ASN A 190 -40.64 29.49 -19.53
C ASN A 190 -39.18 29.23 -19.90
N VAL A 191 -38.81 29.39 -21.17
CA VAL A 191 -37.42 29.24 -21.64
C VAL A 191 -36.49 30.25 -20.95
N ASN A 192 -36.93 31.49 -20.77
CA ASN A 192 -36.15 32.50 -20.07
C ASN A 192 -35.93 32.13 -18.59
N GLN A 193 -36.92 31.53 -17.95
CA GLN A 193 -36.79 31.06 -16.57
C GLN A 193 -35.84 29.86 -16.44
N GLU A 194 -35.88 28.93 -17.40
CA GLU A 194 -34.90 27.83 -17.48
C GLU A 194 -33.48 28.37 -17.69
N ASN A 195 -33.29 29.31 -18.62
CA ASN A 195 -31.99 29.97 -18.84
C ASN A 195 -31.45 30.65 -17.58
N LYS A 196 -32.33 31.28 -16.79
CA LYS A 196 -31.96 31.88 -15.50
C LYS A 196 -31.52 30.81 -14.48
N ASN A 197 -32.15 29.64 -14.49
CA ASN A 197 -31.73 28.52 -13.63
C ASN A 197 -30.37 27.96 -14.08
N TYR A 198 -30.13 27.82 -15.38
CA TYR A 198 -28.83 27.42 -15.92
C TYR A 198 -27.72 28.41 -15.55
N SER A 199 -27.99 29.71 -15.63
CA SER A 199 -27.03 30.74 -15.19
C SER A 199 -26.63 30.57 -13.72
N LYS A 200 -27.60 30.39 -12.82
CA LYS A 200 -27.32 30.15 -11.39
C LYS A 200 -26.50 28.88 -11.16
N MET A 201 -26.80 27.82 -11.91
CA MET A 201 -26.04 26.57 -11.82
C MET A 201 -24.59 26.77 -12.30
N MET A 202 -24.39 27.57 -13.35
CA MET A 202 -23.06 27.94 -13.84
C MET A 202 -22.26 28.73 -12.79
N ASP A 203 -22.89 29.70 -12.12
CA ASP A 203 -22.25 30.48 -11.06
C ASP A 203 -21.75 29.56 -9.91
N ILE A 204 -22.58 28.61 -9.48
CA ILE A 204 -22.20 27.61 -8.46
C ILE A 204 -21.03 26.73 -8.95
N LEU A 205 -21.00 26.38 -10.22
CA LEU A 205 -19.90 25.58 -10.79
C LEU A 205 -18.60 26.37 -10.82
N LEU A 206 -18.64 27.66 -11.13
CA LEU A 206 -17.48 28.55 -11.09
C LEU A 206 -16.93 28.68 -9.66
N GLU A 207 -17.79 28.90 -8.67
CA GLU A 207 -17.37 28.96 -7.25
C GLU A 207 -16.69 27.66 -6.80
N LYS A 208 -17.23 26.49 -7.21
CA LYS A 208 -16.60 25.20 -6.92
C LYS A 208 -15.26 25.05 -7.62
N MET A 209 -15.12 25.54 -8.84
CA MET A 209 -13.88 25.50 -9.60
C MET A 209 -12.79 26.33 -8.92
N ASP A 210 -13.10 27.53 -8.45
CA ASP A 210 -12.18 28.37 -7.67
C ASP A 210 -11.74 27.69 -6.36
N SER A 211 -12.67 27.03 -5.67
CA SER A 211 -12.32 26.24 -4.48
C SER A 211 -11.36 25.09 -4.79
N LEU A 212 -11.53 24.41 -5.93
CA LEU A 212 -10.63 23.33 -6.35
C LEU A 212 -9.25 23.86 -6.71
N ILE A 213 -9.16 25.00 -7.40
CA ILE A 213 -7.90 25.68 -7.71
C ILE A 213 -7.13 25.99 -6.43
N ASN A 214 -7.77 26.58 -5.43
CA ASN A 214 -7.14 26.88 -4.14
C ASN A 214 -6.64 25.62 -3.41
N VAL A 215 -7.39 24.52 -3.47
CA VAL A 215 -6.95 23.23 -2.90
C VAL A 215 -5.71 22.70 -3.64
N ASN A 216 -5.70 22.78 -4.97
CA ASN A 216 -4.58 22.36 -5.80
C ASN A 216 -3.31 23.17 -5.50
N ASP A 217 -3.43 24.49 -5.34
CA ASP A 217 -2.30 25.36 -5.00
C ASP A 217 -1.70 25.00 -3.64
N LYS A 218 -2.56 24.79 -2.63
CA LYS A 218 -2.11 24.31 -1.30
C LYS A 218 -1.41 22.96 -1.36
N LEU A 219 -1.89 22.05 -2.21
CA LEU A 219 -1.26 20.75 -2.39
C LEU A 219 0.12 20.89 -3.04
N ASN A 220 0.25 21.73 -4.07
CA ASN A 220 1.52 22.00 -4.73
C ASN A 220 2.54 22.59 -3.75
N THR A 221 2.15 23.58 -2.92
CA THR A 221 3.04 24.12 -1.88
C THR A 221 3.49 23.03 -0.89
N LYS A 222 2.61 22.11 -0.49
CA LYS A 222 2.99 20.99 0.38
C LYS A 222 3.98 20.05 -0.31
N ILE A 223 3.78 19.75 -1.59
CA ILE A 223 4.70 18.91 -2.38
C ILE A 223 6.08 19.56 -2.46
N GLU A 224 6.14 20.87 -2.73
CA GLU A 224 7.40 21.61 -2.76
C GLU A 224 8.15 21.55 -1.43
N ASN A 225 7.45 21.75 -0.31
CA ASN A 225 8.05 21.65 1.03
C ASN A 225 8.61 20.25 1.30
N VAL A 226 7.85 19.19 0.99
CA VAL A 226 8.30 17.80 1.15
C VAL A 226 9.52 17.51 0.27
N ASN A 227 9.53 18.01 -0.96
CA ASN A 227 10.68 17.84 -1.86
C ASN A 227 11.93 18.56 -1.34
N GLN A 228 11.79 19.75 -0.76
CA GLN A 228 12.90 20.46 -0.12
C GLN A 228 13.44 19.71 1.11
N GLU A 229 12.54 19.19 1.95
CA GLU A 229 12.92 18.39 3.13
C GLU A 229 13.64 17.10 2.72
N ASN A 230 13.11 16.39 1.72
CA ASN A 230 13.75 15.19 1.18
C ASN A 230 15.13 15.49 0.61
N LYS A 231 15.29 16.60 -0.12
CA LYS A 231 16.60 17.02 -0.65
C LYS A 231 17.61 17.26 0.47
N LYS A 232 17.19 17.92 1.56
CA LYS A 232 18.02 18.13 2.74
C LYS A 232 18.40 16.81 3.41
N ASN A 233 17.42 15.92 3.61
CA ASN A 233 17.67 14.60 4.19
C ASN A 233 18.68 13.79 3.37
N VAL A 234 18.57 13.80 2.04
CA VAL A 234 19.54 13.15 1.15
C VAL A 234 20.95 13.72 1.35
N GLU A 235 21.08 15.05 1.43
CA GLU A 235 22.37 15.70 1.67
C GLU A 235 22.96 15.33 3.04
N ASP A 236 22.13 15.28 4.08
CA ASP A 236 22.54 14.89 5.43
C ASP A 236 22.98 13.42 5.48
N TYR A 237 22.24 12.51 4.81
CA TYR A 237 22.65 11.11 4.69
C TYR A 237 23.95 10.94 3.90
N SER A 238 24.17 11.71 2.82
CA SER A 238 25.44 11.68 2.09
C SER A 238 26.62 12.06 2.97
N LYS A 239 26.50 13.10 3.81
CA LYS A 239 27.54 13.49 4.78
C LYS A 239 27.83 12.40 5.80
N ILE A 240 26.80 11.72 6.30
CA ILE A 240 26.95 10.59 7.24
C ILE A 240 27.69 9.43 6.57
N ILE A 241 27.35 9.10 5.32
CA ILE A 241 28.01 8.02 4.56
C ILE A 241 29.50 8.34 4.39
N GLU A 242 29.84 9.57 4.04
CA GLU A 242 31.24 10.02 3.89
C GLU A 242 32.03 9.86 5.20
N LEU A 243 31.47 10.35 6.32
CA LEU A 243 32.08 10.19 7.65
C LEU A 243 32.26 8.72 8.07
N LEU A 244 31.29 7.87 7.75
CA LEU A 244 31.39 6.43 8.02
C LEU A 244 32.47 5.77 7.16
N SER A 245 32.59 6.17 5.89
CA SER A 245 33.65 5.68 4.99
C SER A 245 35.03 6.02 5.54
N ASP A 246 35.27 7.28 5.91
CA ASP A 246 36.53 7.72 6.51
C ASP A 246 36.86 6.92 7.79
N LYS A 247 35.85 6.60 8.59
CA LYS A 247 36.05 5.84 9.82
C LYS A 247 36.39 4.37 9.55
N VAL A 248 35.79 3.77 8.52
CA VAL A 248 36.10 2.42 8.07
C VAL A 248 37.55 2.35 7.58
N ASP A 249 37.99 3.32 6.79
CA ASP A 249 39.37 3.39 6.30
C ASP A 249 40.37 3.53 7.46
N SER A 250 40.09 4.41 8.43
CA SER A 250 40.91 4.55 9.64
C SER A 250 40.97 3.26 10.47
N LEU A 251 39.87 2.51 10.58
CA LEU A 251 39.86 1.23 11.28
C LEU A 251 40.65 0.16 10.52
N ALA A 252 40.63 0.18 9.18
CA ALA A 252 41.42 -0.72 8.35
C ALA A 252 42.93 -0.52 8.57
N GLU A 253 43.39 0.74 8.60
CA GLU A 253 44.79 1.08 8.91
C GLU A 253 45.22 0.59 10.31
N VAL A 254 44.37 0.80 11.31
CA VAL A 254 44.63 0.32 12.69
C VAL A 254 44.73 -1.21 12.72
N ASN A 255 43.83 -1.91 12.01
CA ASN A 255 43.84 -3.37 11.95
C ASN A 255 45.10 -3.90 11.27
N GLU A 256 45.56 -3.26 10.19
CA GLU A 256 46.81 -3.61 9.52
C GLU A 256 48.01 -3.43 10.46
N SER A 257 48.08 -2.30 11.18
CA SER A 257 49.11 -2.03 12.19
C SER A 257 49.13 -3.08 13.30
N LEU A 258 47.96 -3.47 13.81
CA LEU A 258 47.84 -4.51 14.83
C LEU A 258 48.30 -5.87 14.32
N ASN A 259 47.93 -6.25 13.09
CA ASN A 259 48.38 -7.50 12.48
C ASN A 259 49.90 -7.57 12.32
N ILE A 260 50.55 -6.46 11.95
CA ILE A 260 52.02 -6.38 11.90
C ILE A 260 52.62 -6.57 13.30
N LYS A 261 52.05 -5.93 14.33
CA LYS A 261 52.52 -6.10 15.72
C LYS A 261 52.37 -7.54 16.21
N ILE A 262 51.25 -8.21 15.92
CA ILE A 262 51.03 -9.61 16.27
C ILE A 262 52.09 -10.50 15.63
N LYS A 263 52.33 -10.35 14.32
CA LYS A 263 53.38 -11.11 13.61
C LYS A 263 54.77 -10.94 14.24
N ASN A 264 55.12 -9.72 14.64
CA ASN A 264 56.39 -9.45 15.30
C ASN A 264 56.49 -10.14 16.67
N VAL A 265 55.41 -10.12 17.47
CA VAL A 265 55.37 -10.81 18.77
C VAL A 265 55.47 -12.33 18.58
N ASP A 266 54.76 -12.91 17.62
CA ASP A 266 54.84 -14.34 17.31
C ASP A 266 56.27 -14.75 16.89
N GLN A 267 56.94 -13.91 16.11
CA GLN A 267 58.34 -14.13 15.73
C GLN A 267 59.28 -14.06 16.94
N GLN A 268 59.08 -13.10 17.85
CA GLN A 268 59.87 -13.00 19.09
C GLN A 268 59.66 -14.22 20.00
N ILE A 269 58.42 -14.68 20.17
CA ILE A 269 58.10 -15.90 20.95
C ILE A 269 58.80 -17.11 20.32
N SER A 270 58.72 -17.28 19.00
CA SER A 270 59.34 -18.39 18.29
C SER A 270 60.87 -18.41 18.46
N GLN A 271 61.50 -17.23 18.43
CA GLN A 271 62.94 -17.08 18.69
C GLN A 271 63.28 -17.44 20.14
N GLN A 272 62.54 -16.91 21.12
CA GLN A 272 62.76 -17.21 22.54
C GLN A 272 62.62 -18.71 22.85
N GLN A 273 61.59 -19.36 22.28
CA GLN A 273 61.39 -20.81 22.41
C GLN A 273 62.57 -21.59 21.83
N SER A 274 63.05 -21.23 20.64
CA SER A 274 64.21 -21.87 20.02
C SER A 274 65.48 -21.74 20.88
N THR A 275 65.74 -20.54 21.41
CA THR A 275 66.89 -20.31 22.32
C THR A 275 66.78 -21.13 23.60
N LEU A 276 65.60 -21.22 24.21
CA LEU A 276 65.38 -22.01 25.42
C LEU A 276 65.58 -23.51 25.16
N ILE A 277 65.06 -24.02 24.03
CA ILE A 277 65.27 -25.41 23.61
C ILE A 277 66.77 -25.70 23.46
N GLU A 278 67.53 -24.81 22.82
CA GLU A 278 68.98 -24.98 22.65
C GLU A 278 69.73 -24.99 24.01
N GLN A 279 69.34 -24.12 24.94
CA GLN A 279 69.91 -24.10 26.30
C GLN A 279 69.63 -25.39 27.07
N HIS A 280 68.39 -25.89 26.99
CA HIS A 280 68.02 -27.17 27.59
C HIS A 280 68.78 -28.33 26.94
N HIS A 281 68.96 -28.31 25.62
CA HIS A 281 69.72 -29.35 24.91
C HIS A 281 71.17 -29.40 25.38
N LYS A 282 71.88 -28.26 25.44
CA LYS A 282 73.25 -28.18 25.97
C LYS A 282 73.35 -28.66 27.43
N SER A 283 72.32 -28.37 28.23
CA SER A 283 72.26 -28.83 29.63
C SER A 283 72.10 -30.35 29.70
N LEU A 284 71.28 -30.95 28.83
CA LEU A 284 71.12 -32.40 28.73
C LEU A 284 72.40 -33.09 28.25
N GLU A 285 73.11 -32.54 27.26
CA GLU A 285 74.42 -33.07 26.83
C GLU A 285 75.43 -33.09 27.99
N LYS A 286 75.43 -32.04 28.81
CA LYS A 286 76.28 -31.97 30.00
C LYS A 286 75.90 -33.04 31.03
N ILE A 287 74.61 -33.25 31.28
CA ILE A 287 74.14 -34.32 32.17
C ILE A 287 74.55 -35.70 31.65
N ASP A 288 74.40 -35.97 30.35
CA ASP A 288 74.81 -37.23 29.73
C ASP A 288 76.32 -37.50 29.91
N SER A 289 77.15 -36.46 29.75
CA SER A 289 78.60 -36.57 29.99
C SER A 289 78.92 -36.93 31.45
N LEU A 290 78.18 -36.39 32.42
CA LEU A 290 78.34 -36.69 33.83
C LEU A 290 77.87 -38.12 34.16
N ILE A 291 76.78 -38.58 33.54
CA ILE A 291 76.31 -39.97 33.68
C ILE A 291 77.39 -40.95 33.22
N LYS A 292 77.96 -40.73 32.02
CA LYS A 292 79.07 -41.55 31.49
C LYS A 292 80.29 -41.56 32.42
N ALA A 293 80.64 -40.40 32.99
CA ALA A 293 81.71 -40.32 33.98
C ALA A 293 81.39 -41.14 35.24
N ASN A 294 80.16 -41.05 35.75
CA ASN A 294 79.71 -41.81 36.91
C ASN A 294 79.69 -43.33 36.65
N GLU A 295 79.29 -43.77 35.46
CA GLU A 295 79.39 -45.18 35.04
C GLU A 295 80.84 -45.68 35.03
N SER A 296 81.78 -44.86 34.55
CA SER A 296 83.22 -45.18 34.59
C SER A 296 83.74 -45.32 36.02
N ILE A 297 83.36 -44.39 36.92
CA ILE A 297 83.69 -44.48 38.35
C ILE A 297 83.10 -45.76 38.96
N HIS A 298 81.85 -46.09 38.65
CA HIS A 298 81.22 -47.33 39.10
C HIS A 298 81.99 -48.57 38.63
N GLN A 299 82.47 -48.60 37.39
CA GLN A 299 83.31 -49.70 36.90
C GLN A 299 84.66 -49.79 37.63
N GLN A 300 85.30 -48.66 37.90
CA GLN A 300 86.54 -48.61 38.69
C GLN A 300 86.32 -49.12 40.13
N LEU A 301 85.24 -48.69 40.78
CA LEU A 301 84.86 -49.19 42.11
C LEU A 301 84.59 -50.70 42.11
N LYS A 302 83.94 -51.22 41.06
CA LYS A 302 83.71 -52.66 40.89
C LYS A 302 85.01 -53.44 40.75
N GLN A 303 85.98 -52.93 40.00
CA GLN A 303 87.32 -53.54 39.89
C GLN A 303 88.07 -53.52 41.22
N LEU A 304 88.00 -52.40 41.95
CA LEU A 304 88.61 -52.27 43.27
C LEU A 304 87.98 -53.25 44.28
N HIS A 305 86.64 -53.37 44.26
CA HIS A 305 85.91 -54.34 45.08
C HIS A 305 86.36 -55.77 44.81
N ASN A 306 86.44 -56.18 43.53
CA ASN A 306 86.95 -57.51 43.17
C ASN A 306 88.40 -57.75 43.63
N SER A 307 89.26 -56.71 43.61
CA SER A 307 90.63 -56.80 44.12
C SER A 307 90.68 -56.95 45.64
N LEU A 308 89.80 -56.24 46.37
CA LEU A 308 89.63 -56.40 47.81
C LEU A 308 89.11 -57.79 48.16
N ASP A 309 88.14 -58.32 47.42
CA ASP A 309 87.62 -59.68 47.63
C ASP A 309 88.72 -60.73 47.45
N PHE A 310 89.60 -60.58 46.45
CA PHE A 310 90.72 -61.51 46.27
C PHE A 310 91.71 -61.46 47.45
N LYS A 311 92.02 -60.26 47.96
CA LYS A 311 92.84 -60.10 49.17
C LYS A 311 92.13 -60.64 50.42
N HIS A 312 90.81 -60.47 50.50
CA HIS A 312 90.00 -60.99 51.59
C HIS A 312 90.02 -62.51 51.60
N LEU A 313 89.94 -63.16 50.43
CA LEU A 313 90.04 -64.61 50.28
C LEU A 313 91.40 -65.15 50.75
N GLU A 314 92.50 -64.45 50.43
CA GLU A 314 93.85 -64.80 50.88
C GLU A 314 94.02 -64.67 52.41
N ILE A 315 93.36 -63.68 53.02
CA ILE A 315 93.31 -63.49 54.48
C ILE A 315 92.42 -64.58 55.12
N CYS A 316 91.27 -64.89 54.52
CA CYS A 316 90.36 -65.93 55.01
C CYS A 316 91.00 -67.32 54.96
N ASP A 317 91.87 -67.63 54.00
CA ASP A 317 92.63 -68.88 53.97
C ASP A 317 93.67 -68.97 55.11
N LYS A 318 94.29 -67.83 55.46
CA LYS A 318 95.18 -67.72 56.63
C LYS A 318 94.39 -67.86 57.94
N ILE A 319 93.21 -67.24 58.04
CA ILE A 319 92.32 -67.30 59.21
C ILE A 319 91.69 -68.70 59.36
N SER A 320 91.29 -69.37 58.28
CA SER A 320 90.73 -70.74 58.28
C SER A 320 91.70 -71.76 58.89
N LYS A 321 93.00 -71.56 58.68
CA LYS A 321 94.06 -72.36 59.30
C LYS A 321 94.18 -72.14 60.80
N THR A 322 93.85 -70.94 61.29
CA THR A 322 93.85 -70.56 62.72
C THR A 322 92.50 -70.87 63.41
N CYS A 323 91.39 -70.84 62.69
CA CYS A 323 90.05 -71.10 63.24
C CYS A 323 89.76 -72.59 63.51
N LYS A 324 90.47 -73.52 62.85
CA LYS A 324 90.44 -74.95 63.22
C LYS A 324 91.04 -75.23 64.61
N GLU A 325 91.70 -74.25 65.23
CA GLU A 325 92.22 -74.32 66.61
C GLU A 325 91.30 -73.63 67.63
N ILE A 326 90.21 -72.97 67.20
CA ILE A 326 89.34 -72.12 68.05
C ILE A 326 87.87 -72.58 68.11
N GLU A 327 87.45 -73.58 67.32
CA GLU A 327 86.11 -74.23 67.40
C GLU A 327 85.92 -75.17 68.62
N SER A 328 86.51 -74.81 69.77
CA SER A 328 86.28 -75.40 71.09
C SER A 328 85.71 -74.37 72.09
N CYS A 329 85.20 -73.23 71.64
CA CYS A 329 84.51 -72.27 72.50
C CYS A 329 83.34 -71.59 71.76
N GLN A 330 82.15 -72.05 72.14
CA GLN A 330 80.92 -71.27 72.26
C GLN A 330 80.13 -70.91 70.98
N GLN A 331 79.12 -71.76 70.72
CA GLN A 331 77.75 -71.29 70.61
C GLN A 331 77.33 -70.53 71.90
N ASP A 332 76.40 -69.60 71.72
CA ASP A 332 75.74 -68.75 72.73
C ASP A 332 76.51 -67.50 73.15
N LEU A 333 76.35 -66.41 72.39
CA LEU A 333 76.07 -65.08 72.95
C LEU A 333 75.65 -64.11 71.81
N LEU A 334 74.67 -63.25 72.11
CA LEU A 334 74.22 -62.06 71.36
C LEU A 334 72.97 -62.15 70.45
N PHE A 335 71.90 -62.72 71.01
CA PHE A 335 70.62 -61.99 71.07
C PHE A 335 70.77 -60.87 72.10
N LEU A 336 70.84 -59.61 71.66
CA LEU A 336 70.71 -58.34 72.42
C LEU A 336 71.65 -57.29 71.83
N ILE A 337 71.36 -56.71 70.66
CA ILE A 337 71.54 -55.26 70.38
C ILE A 337 70.63 -54.88 69.21
N TYR A 338 69.35 -54.69 69.50
CA TYR A 338 68.61 -53.59 68.89
C TYR A 338 67.69 -53.08 69.99
N GLU A 339 68.27 -52.27 70.89
CA GLU A 339 67.52 -51.46 71.83
C GLU A 339 66.49 -50.64 71.04
N SER A 340 65.19 -50.90 71.24
CA SER A 340 64.19 -50.04 70.64
C SER A 340 64.28 -48.65 71.26
N LYS A 341 64.17 -47.61 70.44
CA LYS A 341 64.13 -46.21 70.87
C LYS A 341 62.76 -45.79 71.42
N SER A 342 61.87 -46.76 71.70
CA SER A 342 60.53 -46.49 72.20
C SER A 342 60.59 -46.02 73.65
N THR A 343 59.80 -44.99 73.95
CA THR A 343 59.54 -44.49 75.30
C THR A 343 58.16 -44.88 75.80
N ILE A 344 57.32 -45.50 74.96
CA ILE A 344 55.94 -45.89 75.26
C ILE A 344 55.83 -47.37 75.66
N ILE A 345 56.57 -48.26 75.01
CA ILE A 345 56.50 -49.72 75.26
C ILE A 345 57.87 -50.37 75.33
N GLU A 346 57.96 -51.49 76.04
CA GLU A 346 59.18 -52.29 76.13
C GLU A 346 59.35 -53.21 74.91
N ASN A 347 60.58 -53.66 74.64
CA ASN A 347 60.93 -54.56 73.52
C ASN A 347 60.04 -55.82 73.46
N ALA A 348 59.61 -56.35 74.60
CA ALA A 348 58.73 -57.51 74.67
C ALA A 348 57.33 -57.24 74.07
N SER A 349 56.84 -56.00 74.12
CA SER A 349 55.55 -55.60 73.55
C SER A 349 55.57 -55.52 72.02
N PHE A 350 56.73 -55.21 71.40
CA PHE A 350 56.87 -55.27 69.94
C PHE A 350 56.71 -56.69 69.40
N LYS A 351 57.10 -57.72 70.18
CA LYS A 351 56.85 -59.11 69.81
C LYS A 351 55.36 -59.43 69.74
N ILE A 352 54.57 -58.93 70.69
CA ILE A 352 53.11 -59.11 70.70
C ILE A 352 52.47 -58.45 69.46
N ILE A 353 52.91 -57.24 69.11
CA ILE A 353 52.41 -56.54 67.93
C ILE A 353 52.84 -57.26 66.63
N ASN A 354 54.07 -57.76 66.57
CA ASN A 354 54.56 -58.57 65.45
C ASN A 354 53.62 -59.76 65.18
N ASP A 355 53.32 -60.53 66.21
CA ASP A 355 52.45 -61.71 66.10
C ASP A 355 51.01 -61.33 65.68
N TRP A 356 50.55 -60.11 65.98
CA TRP A 356 49.26 -59.60 65.52
C TRP A 356 49.25 -59.13 64.06
N ILE A 357 50.41 -58.81 63.49
CA ILE A 357 50.56 -58.40 62.10
C ILE A 357 50.80 -59.64 61.22
N ASP A 358 51.78 -60.46 61.57
CA ASP A 358 52.12 -61.74 60.93
C ASP A 358 52.94 -62.61 61.92
N ASP A 359 52.32 -63.66 62.47
CA ASP A 359 52.96 -64.58 63.42
C ASP A 359 54.01 -65.51 62.79
N SER A 360 54.09 -65.54 61.46
CA SER A 360 55.04 -66.37 60.72
C SER A 360 56.39 -65.71 60.47
N LYS A 361 56.51 -64.40 60.74
CA LYS A 361 57.69 -63.59 60.39
C LYS A 361 58.09 -62.64 61.49
N THR A 362 59.40 -62.51 61.72
CA THR A 362 59.94 -61.46 62.58
C THR A 362 60.08 -60.17 61.76
N MET A 363 59.29 -59.16 62.11
CA MET A 363 59.29 -57.85 61.46
C MET A 363 60.23 -56.86 62.15
N GLY A 364 60.82 -55.97 61.36
CA GLY A 364 61.57 -54.82 61.86
C GLY A 364 60.69 -53.58 62.00
N PHE A 365 60.84 -52.86 63.11
CA PHE A 365 60.12 -51.61 63.38
C PHE A 365 61.08 -50.41 63.34
N GLU A 366 60.84 -49.47 62.44
CA GLU A 366 61.65 -48.24 62.30
C GLU A 366 60.84 -47.04 62.78
N LEU A 367 61.34 -46.31 63.78
CA LEU A 367 60.68 -45.11 64.30
C LEU A 367 60.69 -44.00 63.23
N LEU A 368 59.51 -43.60 62.76
CA LEU A 368 59.32 -42.53 61.78
C LEU A 368 59.09 -41.18 62.45
N TYR A 369 58.28 -41.16 63.51
CA TYR A 369 57.88 -39.93 64.19
C TYR A 369 57.73 -40.16 65.69
N LYS A 370 58.25 -39.24 66.49
CA LYS A 370 58.12 -39.24 67.94
C LYS A 370 57.90 -37.83 68.45
N ALA A 371 56.75 -37.55 69.05
CA ALA A 371 56.37 -36.21 69.48
C ALA A 371 57.29 -35.59 70.55
N SER A 372 58.03 -36.39 71.32
CA SER A 372 58.98 -35.87 72.29
C SER A 372 60.32 -35.45 71.67
N GLU A 373 60.62 -35.90 70.44
CA GLU A 373 61.88 -35.59 69.71
C GLU A 373 61.63 -34.70 68.49
N ASN A 374 60.42 -34.76 67.94
CA ASN A 374 59.94 -33.96 66.82
C ASN A 374 58.87 -32.97 67.30
N GLU A 375 58.73 -31.83 66.63
CA GLU A 375 57.66 -30.88 66.95
C GLU A 375 56.29 -31.57 66.91
N PHE A 376 55.49 -31.42 67.97
CA PHE A 376 54.12 -31.91 68.04
C PHE A 376 53.19 -31.06 67.16
N SER A 377 53.36 -31.17 65.84
CA SER A 377 52.61 -30.46 64.81
C SER A 377 52.15 -31.42 63.70
N ALA A 378 50.97 -31.16 63.12
CA ALA A 378 50.45 -31.96 62.01
C ALA A 378 51.41 -31.94 60.80
N SER A 379 52.10 -30.82 60.58
CA SER A 379 53.14 -30.69 59.55
C SER A 379 54.31 -31.65 59.77
N SER A 380 54.82 -31.78 61.00
CA SER A 380 55.92 -32.69 61.29
C SER A 380 55.50 -34.16 61.18
N PHE A 381 54.27 -34.48 61.61
CA PHE A 381 53.69 -35.80 61.41
C PHE A 381 53.57 -36.15 59.92
N HIS A 382 52.96 -35.28 59.11
CA HIS A 382 52.80 -35.50 57.66
C HIS A 382 54.15 -35.60 56.94
N LEU A 383 55.11 -34.74 57.29
CA LEU A 383 56.46 -34.80 56.71
C LEU A 383 57.18 -36.12 57.00
N ALA A 384 56.98 -36.68 58.20
CA ALA A 384 57.63 -37.91 58.63
C ALA A 384 56.93 -39.18 58.10
N CYS A 385 55.59 -39.18 58.05
CA CYS A 385 54.80 -40.40 57.90
C CYS A 385 54.12 -40.55 56.53
N ASP A 386 53.86 -39.46 55.79
CA ASP A 386 53.17 -39.55 54.50
C ASP A 386 54.02 -40.36 53.50
N GLY A 387 53.38 -41.34 52.85
CA GLY A 387 54.02 -42.21 51.85
C GLY A 387 54.95 -43.30 52.42
N LYS A 388 54.97 -43.55 53.74
CA LYS A 388 55.85 -44.55 54.37
C LYS A 388 55.31 -45.98 54.41
N GLY A 389 54.10 -46.22 53.90
CA GLY A 389 53.48 -47.54 53.86
C GLY A 389 52.68 -47.85 55.12
N ALA A 390 52.63 -49.12 55.52
CA ALA A 390 51.92 -49.56 56.71
C ALA A 390 52.65 -49.13 57.99
N THR A 391 51.93 -48.45 58.88
CA THR A 391 52.51 -47.92 60.11
C THR A 391 51.77 -48.43 61.35
N ILE A 392 52.50 -48.54 62.45
CA ILE A 392 51.92 -48.67 63.79
C ILE A 392 51.98 -47.30 64.46
N THR A 393 50.86 -46.88 65.03
CA THR A 393 50.78 -45.68 65.85
C THR A 393 50.57 -46.09 67.31
N LEU A 394 51.52 -45.72 68.18
CA LEU A 394 51.45 -45.90 69.63
C LEU A 394 51.12 -44.56 70.28
N ILE A 395 50.10 -44.53 71.13
CA ILE A 395 49.61 -43.30 71.77
C ILE A 395 49.55 -43.50 73.29
N GLU A 396 50.17 -42.61 74.06
CA GLU A 396 50.01 -42.49 75.51
C GLU A 396 49.16 -41.24 75.83
N THR A 397 48.17 -41.32 76.75
CA THR A 397 47.05 -40.35 76.80
C THR A 397 46.66 -39.78 78.20
N THR A 398 46.06 -38.56 78.28
CA THR A 398 45.55 -37.81 79.47
C THR A 398 44.52 -36.64 79.16
N ASP A 399 43.21 -36.82 78.96
CA ASP A 399 42.03 -35.85 78.89
C ASP A 399 41.82 -34.56 77.92
N GLY A 400 41.23 -34.70 76.68
CA GLY A 400 40.12 -33.97 75.89
C GLY A 400 40.04 -32.92 74.67
N TYR A 401 39.72 -33.31 73.38
CA TYR A 401 38.84 -32.65 72.30
C TYR A 401 39.26 -31.97 70.91
N CYS A 402 38.52 -32.38 69.83
CA CYS A 402 38.03 -31.82 68.49
C CYS A 402 38.89 -31.23 67.32
N ASP A 403 38.64 -31.44 66.03
CA ASP A 403 37.64 -32.17 65.21
C ASP A 403 38.09 -32.15 63.72
N ASN A 404 37.61 -33.14 62.97
CA ASN A 404 37.43 -33.28 61.53
C ASN A 404 38.62 -33.51 60.58
N SER A 405 38.64 -34.73 60.03
CA SER A 405 39.53 -35.09 58.93
C SER A 405 39.13 -36.31 58.11
N LYS A 406 39.58 -36.32 56.84
CA LYS A 406 39.27 -37.27 55.78
C LYS A 406 39.85 -38.67 56.03
N TRP A 407 39.21 -39.70 55.44
CA TRP A 407 39.44 -41.12 55.71
C TRP A 407 40.19 -41.87 54.59
N CYS A 408 40.97 -42.89 54.94
CA CYS A 408 41.70 -43.87 54.10
C CYS A 408 41.93 -45.21 54.86
N GLY A 409 42.43 -46.27 54.20
CA GLY A 409 42.76 -47.57 54.83
C GLY A 409 41.88 -48.75 54.36
N ASP A 410 42.25 -49.99 54.73
CA ASP A 410 41.52 -51.23 54.39
C ASP A 410 41.13 -52.05 55.64
N ASN A 411 40.52 -53.23 55.45
CA ASN A 411 40.05 -54.08 56.54
C ASN A 411 41.18 -54.77 57.36
N LYS A 412 42.46 -54.57 57.01
CA LYS A 412 43.61 -55.05 57.78
C LYS A 412 44.03 -54.07 58.86
N CYS A 413 43.55 -52.82 58.83
CA CYS A 413 43.75 -51.88 59.92
C CYS A 413 43.13 -52.40 61.21
N PHE A 414 43.79 -52.23 62.34
CA PHE A 414 43.26 -52.58 63.66
C PHE A 414 43.67 -51.52 64.67
N ILE A 415 42.88 -51.34 65.72
CA ILE A 415 43.29 -50.61 66.93
C ILE A 415 43.53 -51.62 68.04
N PHE A 416 44.34 -51.27 69.03
CA PHE A 416 44.68 -52.18 70.10
C PHE A 416 44.95 -51.43 71.40
N THR A 417 44.90 -52.16 72.51
CA THR A 417 45.41 -51.69 73.80
C THR A 417 46.49 -52.66 74.27
N LEU A 418 47.60 -52.15 74.81
CA LEU A 418 48.71 -52.97 75.34
C LEU A 418 48.78 -52.91 76.85
N VAL A 419 48.60 -51.72 77.42
CA VAL A 419 48.61 -51.48 78.87
C VAL A 419 47.37 -50.66 79.22
N ASN A 420 46.48 -51.23 80.02
CA ASN A 420 45.25 -50.58 80.46
C ASN A 420 45.14 -50.63 82.00
N LYS A 421 44.85 -49.48 82.62
CA LYS A 421 44.68 -49.32 84.08
C LYS A 421 43.53 -50.14 84.70
N HIS A 422 42.68 -50.75 83.90
CA HIS A 422 41.59 -51.64 84.29
C HIS A 422 41.89 -53.13 84.05
N GLY A 423 43.17 -53.49 83.87
CA GLY A 423 43.64 -54.88 83.83
C GLY A 423 43.24 -55.65 82.56
N ILE A 424 42.93 -54.94 81.46
CA ILE A 424 42.65 -55.57 80.18
C ILE A 424 43.98 -56.06 79.59
N LYS A 425 44.06 -57.35 79.27
CA LYS A 425 45.23 -57.93 78.61
C LYS A 425 45.45 -57.26 77.25
N PRO A 426 46.68 -57.26 76.70
CA PRO A 426 46.92 -56.81 75.34
C PRO A 426 45.88 -57.38 74.37
N THR A 427 45.08 -56.52 73.73
CA THR A 427 43.93 -56.93 72.92
C THR A 427 43.86 -56.13 71.63
N LYS A 428 43.65 -56.84 70.52
CA LYS A 428 43.44 -56.31 69.17
C LYS A 428 41.95 -56.20 68.86
N TYR A 429 41.54 -55.07 68.27
CA TYR A 429 40.18 -54.79 67.83
C TYR A 429 40.16 -54.60 66.31
N SER A 430 39.49 -55.52 65.62
CA SER A 430 39.35 -55.47 64.17
C SER A 430 38.13 -54.64 63.75
N PRO A 431 38.11 -54.10 62.51
CA PRO A 431 36.96 -53.35 62.00
C PRO A 431 35.71 -54.22 61.88
N GLY A 432 34.54 -53.63 62.13
CA GLY A 432 33.27 -54.27 61.83
C GLY A 432 32.83 -54.10 60.37
N THR A 433 31.70 -54.71 60.00
CA THR A 433 31.17 -54.66 58.61
C THR A 433 30.40 -53.37 58.29
N LYS A 434 30.18 -52.49 59.27
CA LYS A 434 29.29 -51.33 59.13
C LYS A 434 29.94 -50.09 58.50
N ASN A 435 31.27 -50.05 58.37
CA ASN A 435 31.98 -48.87 57.88
C ASN A 435 33.26 -49.26 57.14
N THR A 436 33.59 -48.55 56.07
CA THR A 436 34.80 -48.79 55.24
C THR A 436 35.87 -47.71 55.42
N ASN A 437 35.63 -46.73 56.29
CA ASN A 437 36.55 -45.63 56.59
C ASN A 437 37.33 -45.97 57.88
N TYR A 438 38.49 -46.61 57.75
CA TYR A 438 39.21 -47.23 58.87
C TYR A 438 40.26 -46.32 59.52
N VAL A 439 40.98 -45.51 58.76
CA VAL A 439 41.99 -44.56 59.24
C VAL A 439 41.74 -43.21 58.56
N GLY A 440 42.29 -42.11 59.02
CA GLY A 440 42.12 -40.79 58.43
C GLY A 440 43.09 -39.79 59.02
N CYS A 441 43.28 -38.65 58.36
CA CYS A 441 44.05 -37.52 58.85
C CYS A 441 43.64 -36.23 58.13
N SER A 442 43.88 -35.04 58.72
CA SER A 442 43.67 -33.74 58.05
C SER A 442 44.86 -32.85 58.25
N LYS A 443 44.92 -31.83 57.40
CA LYS A 443 45.84 -30.70 57.49
C LYS A 443 46.02 -30.10 58.90
N ASN A 444 45.06 -30.25 59.81
CA ASN A 444 45.11 -29.69 61.16
C ASN A 444 45.01 -30.75 62.29
N ALA A 445 44.96 -32.04 61.98
CA ALA A 445 44.82 -33.13 62.95
C ALA A 445 45.84 -34.25 62.67
N GLY A 446 46.14 -35.04 63.69
CA GLY A 446 46.98 -36.23 63.55
C GLY A 446 46.18 -37.43 63.03
N PRO A 447 46.66 -38.67 63.28
CA PRO A 447 45.95 -39.86 62.85
C PRO A 447 44.60 -40.02 63.57
N ILE A 448 43.57 -40.33 62.80
CA ILE A 448 42.23 -40.69 63.26
C ILE A 448 41.95 -42.13 62.85
N PHE A 449 41.40 -42.93 63.74
CA PHE A 449 41.05 -44.33 63.52
C PHE A 449 39.54 -44.47 63.66
N GLY A 450 38.92 -44.98 62.60
CA GLY A 450 37.51 -45.36 62.48
C GLY A 450 36.59 -44.17 62.25
N ASN A 451 35.73 -44.23 61.22
CA ASN A 451 34.80 -43.15 60.81
C ASN A 451 34.00 -42.46 61.93
N GLY A 452 33.66 -43.18 63.00
CA GLY A 452 32.97 -42.60 64.16
C GLY A 452 33.91 -41.95 65.17
N HIS A 453 35.19 -41.83 64.82
CA HIS A 453 36.31 -41.39 65.63
C HIS A 453 36.56 -42.29 66.84
N ASP A 454 36.71 -43.60 66.58
CA ASP A 454 37.04 -44.59 67.61
C ASP A 454 38.28 -44.15 68.41
N ILE A 455 39.29 -43.61 67.73
CA ILE A 455 40.41 -42.85 68.32
C ILE A 455 40.72 -41.67 67.39
N GLY A 456 40.79 -40.43 67.88
CA GLY A 456 41.14 -39.26 67.07
C GLY A 456 42.26 -38.42 67.69
N VAL A 457 43.43 -38.37 67.06
CA VAL A 457 44.57 -37.57 67.54
C VAL A 457 44.49 -36.14 67.03
N ASN A 458 44.45 -35.16 67.95
CA ASN A 458 44.42 -33.75 67.60
C ASN A 458 45.71 -33.05 68.04
N ILE A 459 46.53 -32.70 67.05
CA ILE A 459 47.86 -32.15 67.29
C ILE A 459 47.80 -30.63 67.53
N LYS A 460 46.79 -29.92 67.00
CA LYS A 460 46.75 -28.44 67.03
C LYS A 460 46.27 -27.84 68.34
N LYS A 461 45.33 -28.50 69.03
CA LYS A 461 44.77 -28.02 70.32
C LYS A 461 45.43 -28.68 71.53
N GLY A 462 46.30 -29.67 71.30
CA GLY A 462 46.91 -30.49 72.34
C GLY A 462 45.96 -31.56 72.91
N ILE A 463 44.73 -31.69 72.39
CA ILE A 463 43.75 -32.55 73.02
C ILE A 463 42.90 -33.42 72.09
N SER A 464 42.98 -34.74 72.30
CA SER A 464 42.51 -35.84 71.46
C SER A 464 41.20 -36.48 71.96
N TYR A 465 40.68 -37.38 71.13
CA TYR A 465 39.34 -37.97 71.04
C TYR A 465 39.15 -39.48 71.15
N GLN A 466 38.05 -39.99 71.73
CA GLN A 466 37.57 -41.34 71.38
C GLN A 466 36.06 -41.51 71.50
N ASN A 467 35.54 -42.28 70.56
CA ASN A 467 34.15 -42.71 70.52
C ASN A 467 34.04 -44.23 70.25
N PHE A 468 35.06 -44.98 70.68
CA PHE A 468 35.08 -46.44 70.55
C PHE A 468 33.99 -47.09 71.43
N PRO A 469 33.32 -48.16 70.97
CA PRO A 469 33.36 -48.73 69.64
C PRO A 469 32.38 -48.05 68.68
N SER A 470 32.85 -47.72 67.48
CA SER A 470 32.02 -47.32 66.35
C SER A 470 32.38 -48.12 65.10
N THR A 471 33.56 -47.89 64.54
CA THR A 471 34.06 -48.60 63.34
C THR A 471 34.78 -49.88 63.73
N TYR A 472 35.45 -49.90 64.88
CA TYR A 472 36.11 -51.09 65.41
C TYR A 472 35.22 -51.80 66.42
N ILE A 473 35.21 -53.13 66.39
CA ILE A 473 34.35 -53.94 67.26
C ILE A 473 35.03 -54.12 68.62
N ASP A 474 34.34 -53.72 69.69
CA ASP A 474 34.75 -54.07 71.05
C ASP A 474 34.39 -55.53 71.36
N THR A 475 35.41 -56.38 71.44
CA THR A 475 35.28 -57.79 71.83
C THR A 475 35.29 -57.99 73.35
N THR A 476 35.53 -56.95 74.14
CA THR A 476 35.61 -57.03 75.61
C THR A 476 34.31 -56.65 76.32
N GLY A 477 33.39 -55.96 75.62
CA GLY A 477 32.11 -55.49 76.16
C GLY A 477 32.23 -54.30 77.13
N LYS A 478 33.40 -53.66 77.23
CA LYS A 478 33.68 -52.53 78.14
C LYS A 478 33.57 -51.15 77.47
N GLY A 479 33.25 -51.12 76.17
CA GLY A 479 33.05 -49.93 75.38
C GLY A 479 34.32 -49.07 75.31
N ARG A 480 34.14 -47.74 75.30
CA ARG A 480 35.27 -46.78 75.28
C ARG A 480 36.31 -47.00 76.37
N SER A 481 35.88 -47.48 77.55
CA SER A 481 36.73 -47.73 78.73
C SER A 481 37.86 -48.73 78.46
N THR A 482 37.76 -49.46 77.36
CA THR A 482 38.76 -50.39 76.86
C THR A 482 40.04 -49.71 76.36
N LEU A 483 39.93 -48.50 75.84
CA LEU A 483 41.06 -47.71 75.34
C LEU A 483 41.42 -46.60 76.34
N ASN A 484 40.42 -45.84 76.78
CA ASN A 484 40.52 -44.85 77.85
C ASN A 484 39.15 -44.69 78.55
N PRO A 485 39.01 -44.46 79.86
CA PRO A 485 37.67 -44.22 80.47
C PRO A 485 36.95 -42.96 79.98
N THR A 486 37.66 -41.92 79.59
CA THR A 486 37.11 -40.61 79.20
C THR A 486 36.93 -40.52 77.69
N ILE A 487 35.94 -39.75 77.21
CA ILE A 487 35.69 -39.55 75.76
C ILE A 487 36.85 -38.80 75.08
N GLU A 488 37.73 -38.26 75.87
CA GLU A 488 38.52 -37.11 75.53
C GLU A 488 39.87 -37.37 76.18
N PHE A 489 40.99 -37.29 75.44
CA PHE A 489 42.34 -37.42 76.01
C PHE A 489 43.48 -36.49 75.51
N ILE A 490 44.31 -35.83 76.34
CA ILE A 490 45.62 -35.25 75.92
C ILE A 490 46.52 -36.40 75.50
N ILE A 491 47.55 -36.14 74.72
CA ILE A 491 48.56 -37.15 74.42
C ILE A 491 49.82 -36.78 75.16
N LYS A 492 50.32 -37.68 76.01
CA LYS A 492 51.60 -37.53 76.68
C LYS A 492 52.74 -37.69 75.68
N THR A 493 52.63 -38.69 74.81
CA THR A 493 53.53 -38.88 73.66
C THR A 493 52.88 -39.79 72.63
N ILE A 494 53.34 -39.66 71.38
CA ILE A 494 52.97 -40.52 70.26
C ILE A 494 54.23 -40.96 69.54
N GLU A 495 54.30 -42.24 69.22
CA GLU A 495 55.39 -42.84 68.46
C GLU A 495 54.80 -43.60 67.27
N ILE A 496 55.37 -43.40 66.09
CA ILE A 496 54.88 -44.00 64.86
C ILE A 496 56.02 -44.75 64.21
N TYR A 497 55.77 -46.03 63.93
CA TYR A 497 56.76 -46.94 63.38
C TYR A 497 56.34 -47.40 61.99
N ASN A 498 57.30 -47.44 61.07
CA ASN A 498 57.17 -48.21 59.85
C ASN A 498 57.35 -49.70 60.17
N VAL A 499 56.56 -50.56 59.52
CA VAL A 499 56.67 -52.00 59.63
C VAL A 499 57.28 -52.58 58.36
N ASP A 500 58.41 -53.27 58.53
CA ASP A 500 59.11 -54.11 57.53
C ASP A 500 59.85 -53.37 56.39
N LYS A 501 61.14 -53.14 56.61
CA LYS A 501 62.11 -52.56 55.66
C LYS A 501 62.57 -53.53 54.56
N TYR A 502 62.18 -54.81 54.61
CA TYR A 502 62.77 -55.85 53.77
C TYR A 502 61.78 -56.59 52.84
N HIS A 503 60.47 -56.38 52.98
CA HIS A 503 59.47 -56.90 52.04
C HIS A 503 58.36 -55.87 51.82
N GLN A 504 58.26 -55.28 50.63
CA GLN A 504 57.20 -54.32 50.31
C GLN A 504 55.79 -54.92 50.44
N PRO A 505 54.89 -54.37 51.29
CA PRO A 505 53.47 -54.65 51.19
C PRO A 505 52.85 -53.81 50.06
N LYS A 506 52.24 -54.49 49.09
CA LYS A 506 51.61 -53.90 47.89
C LYS A 506 50.38 -53.02 48.16
N TRP A 507 50.43 -51.86 48.82
CA TRP A 507 49.27 -50.96 48.79
C TRP A 507 49.67 -49.48 48.81
N MET A 508 49.52 -48.85 47.65
CA MET A 508 49.51 -47.40 47.46
C MET A 508 48.58 -47.09 46.28
N VAL A 509 47.44 -46.44 46.51
CA VAL A 509 46.75 -45.65 45.47
C VAL A 509 46.39 -44.29 46.06
N TRP A 510 46.96 -43.31 45.40
CA TRP A 510 46.88 -41.87 45.50
C TRP A 510 45.60 -41.35 44.83
N MET A 511 44.91 -40.36 45.41
CA MET A 511 44.06 -39.40 44.67
C MET A 511 43.99 -38.05 45.40
N ARG A 512 44.43 -37.00 44.68
CA ARG A 512 44.23 -35.53 44.83
C ARG A 512 44.17 -34.88 46.21
#